data_AF-A0A8K0JYG1-F1
#
_entry.id   AF-A0A8K0JYG1-F1
#
_cell.length_a   1.000
_cell.length_b   1.000
_cell.length_c   1.000
_cell.angle_alpha   90.00
_cell.angle_beta   90.00
_cell.angle_gamma   90.00
#
_symmetry.space_group_name_H-M   'P 1'
#
loop_
_entity.id
_entity.type
_entity.pdbx_description
1 polymer ?
#
loop_
_entity_poly.entity_id
_entity_poly.type
_entity_poly.pdbx_seq_one_letter_code
_entity_poly.pdbx_strand_id
1 'polypeptide(L)'
;MLSVLLCVLTVVHACVNLGSQSAMNVILGMEPQSSIGKMVQRNVYGTLLGTWFGAFFIPLDWDKPWQEWPITCALGGLFGFTFSNIMSMCVVLHQQSKREKHGRKML
;
A
#
# COMPACT_ATOMS: atom_id res chain seq x y z
N MET A 1 -4.56 -17.35 -6.63
CA MET A 1 -5.18 -16.66 -5.48
C MET A 1 -4.36 -15.43 -5.05
N LEU A 2 -3.09 -15.58 -4.66
CA LEU A 2 -2.22 -14.45 -4.28
C LEU A 2 -2.05 -13.41 -5.40
N SER A 3 -1.82 -13.84 -6.64
CA SER A 3 -1.69 -12.94 -7.81
C SER A 3 -2.93 -12.07 -8.03
N VAL A 4 -4.12 -12.64 -7.84
CA VAL A 4 -5.40 -11.92 -7.94
C VAL A 4 -5.52 -10.91 -6.81
N LEU A 5 -5.18 -11.29 -5.57
CA LEU A 5 -5.18 -10.38 -4.42
C LEU A 5 -4.25 -9.18 -4.66
N LEU A 6 -3.01 -9.44 -5.11
CA LEU A 6 -2.05 -8.38 -5.43
C LEU A 6 -2.56 -7.48 -6.54
N CYS A 7 -3.12 -8.04 -7.62
CA CYS A 7 -3.71 -7.26 -8.71
C CYS A 7 -4.83 -6.34 -8.20
N VAL A 8 -5.70 -6.85 -7.33
CA VAL A 8 -6.80 -6.06 -6.74
C VAL A 8 -6.25 -4.93 -5.84
N LEU A 9 -5.32 -5.25 -4.95
CA LEU A 9 -4.77 -4.29 -3.98
C LEU A 9 -3.85 -3.24 -4.60
N THR A 10 -3.21 -3.55 -5.73
CA THR A 10 -2.25 -2.65 -6.39
C THR A 10 -2.81 -2.04 -7.67
N VAL A 11 -2.99 -2.84 -8.72
CA VAL A 11 -3.37 -2.38 -10.06
C VAL A 11 -4.78 -1.85 -10.08
N VAL A 12 -5.77 -2.63 -9.60
CA VAL A 12 -7.17 -2.20 -9.61
C VAL A 12 -7.36 -1.00 -8.70
N HIS A 13 -6.78 -1.04 -7.50
CA HIS A 13 -6.83 0.10 -6.57
C HIS A 13 -6.23 1.37 -7.20
N ALA A 14 -5.09 1.29 -7.87
CA ALA A 14 -4.47 2.43 -8.54
C ALA A 14 -5.31 2.93 -9.72
N CYS A 15 -5.81 2.04 -10.57
CA CYS A 15 -6.63 2.38 -11.73
C CYS A 15 -7.95 3.07 -11.33
N VAL A 16 -8.61 2.60 -10.26
CA VAL A 16 -9.87 3.18 -9.78
C VAL A 16 -9.66 4.56 -9.16
N ASN A 17 -8.56 4.78 -8.43
CA ASN A 17 -8.34 6.05 -7.72
C ASN A 17 -7.70 7.15 -8.59
N LEU A 18 -6.86 6.78 -9.56
CA LEU A 18 -6.04 7.74 -10.32
C LEU A 18 -6.33 7.76 -11.82
N GLY A 19 -7.06 6.75 -12.33
CA GLY A 19 -7.19 6.49 -13.76
C GLY A 19 -5.99 5.73 -14.34
N SER A 20 -6.15 5.21 -15.56
CA SER A 20 -5.19 4.27 -16.19
C SER A 20 -3.76 4.85 -16.33
N GLN A 21 -3.64 6.08 -16.86
CA GLN A 21 -2.31 6.65 -17.15
C GLN A 21 -1.53 7.03 -15.89
N SER A 22 -2.21 7.62 -14.91
CA SER A 22 -1.59 7.94 -13.62
C SER A 22 -1.30 6.68 -12.81
N ALA A 23 -2.10 5.61 -12.95
CA ALA A 23 -1.83 4.33 -12.33
C ALA A 23 -0.56 3.68 -12.88
N MET A 24 -0.33 3.71 -14.19
CA MET A 24 0.92 3.24 -14.78
C MET A 24 2.13 3.99 -14.21
N ASN A 25 2.04 5.31 -14.08
CA ASN A 25 3.12 6.12 -13.50
C ASN A 25 3.45 5.70 -12.06
N VAL A 26 2.43 5.45 -11.24
CA VAL A 26 2.60 4.98 -9.86
C VAL A 26 3.19 3.57 -9.80
N ILE A 27 2.73 2.65 -10.66
CA ILE A 27 3.24 1.27 -10.72
C ILE A 27 4.71 1.26 -11.18
N LEU A 28 5.08 2.13 -12.13
CA LEU A 28 6.45 2.30 -12.60
C LEU A 28 7.35 3.06 -11.60
N GLY A 29 6.81 3.47 -10.45
CA GLY A 29 7.55 4.14 -9.40
C GLY A 29 7.89 5.60 -9.69
N MET A 30 7.24 6.23 -10.67
CA MET A 30 7.38 7.65 -10.91
C MET A 30 6.65 8.45 -9.83
N GLU A 31 7.25 9.56 -9.39
CA GLU A 31 6.69 10.44 -8.36
C GLU A 31 5.34 11.02 -8.84
N PRO A 32 4.22 10.68 -8.16
CA PRO A 32 2.91 11.20 -8.53
C PRO A 32 2.79 12.66 -8.11
N GLN A 33 2.25 13.49 -9.01
CA GLN A 33 2.06 14.91 -8.76
C GLN A 33 0.93 15.20 -7.76
N SER A 34 -0.08 14.31 -7.68
CA SER A 34 -1.23 14.48 -6.80
C SER A 34 -0.96 13.94 -5.40
N SER A 35 -1.54 14.59 -4.38
CA SER A 35 -1.49 14.10 -2.99
C SER A 35 -2.07 12.69 -2.88
N ILE A 36 -3.18 12.43 -3.57
CA ILE A 36 -3.83 11.10 -3.63
C ILE A 36 -2.89 10.07 -4.27
N GLY A 37 -2.18 10.44 -5.33
CA GLY A 37 -1.21 9.56 -5.97
C GLY A 37 -0.11 9.11 -5.03
N LYS A 38 0.38 10.00 -4.16
CA LYS A 38 1.38 9.65 -3.13
C LYS A 38 0.82 8.65 -2.10
N MET A 39 -0.46 8.77 -1.76
CA MET A 39 -1.13 7.83 -0.85
C MET A 39 -1.24 6.44 -1.49
N VAL A 40 -1.70 6.39 -2.75
CA VAL A 40 -1.83 5.15 -3.52
C VAL A 40 -0.47 4.49 -3.75
N GLN A 41 0.56 5.27 -4.07
CA GLN A 41 1.93 4.76 -4.25
C GLN A 41 2.48 4.10 -2.97
N ARG A 42 2.24 4.72 -1.80
CA ARG A 42 2.60 4.13 -0.50
C ARG A 42 1.85 2.82 -0.27
N ASN A 43 0.57 2.75 -0.60
CA ASN A 43 -0.21 1.52 -0.50
C ASN A 43 0.36 0.41 -1.39
N VAL A 44 0.74 0.72 -2.64
CA VAL A 44 1.36 -0.25 -3.56
C VAL A 44 2.67 -0.78 -2.96
N TYR A 45 3.57 0.11 -2.56
CA TYR A 45 4.85 -0.30 -1.96
C TYR A 45 4.67 -1.09 -0.67
N GLY A 46 3.79 -0.66 0.22
CA GLY A 46 3.54 -1.38 1.47
C GLY A 46 2.92 -2.75 1.25
N THR A 47 2.04 -2.91 0.26
CA THR A 47 1.48 -4.22 -0.11
C THR A 47 2.57 -5.15 -0.62
N LEU A 48 3.44 -4.66 -1.51
CA LEU A 48 4.55 -5.45 -2.07
C LEU A 48 5.57 -5.82 -1.00
N LEU A 49 5.97 -4.87 -0.15
CA LEU A 49 6.88 -5.13 0.97
C LEU A 49 6.28 -6.10 1.98
N GLY A 50 5.00 -5.91 2.36
CA GLY A 50 4.32 -6.81 3.28
C GLY A 50 4.20 -8.23 2.73
N THR A 51 3.91 -8.37 1.44
CA THR A 51 3.86 -9.68 0.76
C THR A 51 5.24 -10.33 0.72
N TRP A 52 6.27 -9.55 0.40
CA TRP A 52 7.66 -10.01 0.42
C TRP A 52 8.09 -10.47 1.82
N PHE A 53 7.71 -9.74 2.87
CA PHE A 53 7.96 -10.15 4.25
C PHE A 53 7.22 -11.45 4.61
N GLY A 54 6.00 -11.65 4.11
CA GLY A 54 5.25 -12.89 4.29
C GLY A 54 5.99 -14.11 3.71
N ALA A 55 6.82 -13.92 2.69
CA ALA A 55 7.57 -15.02 2.07
C ALA A 55 8.60 -15.64 3.03
N PHE A 56 9.14 -14.89 3.99
CA PHE A 56 10.04 -15.43 5.02
C PHE A 56 9.38 -16.48 5.91
N PHE A 57 8.06 -16.39 6.10
CA PHE A 57 7.31 -17.30 6.97
C PHE A 57 6.76 -18.53 6.24
N ILE A 58 6.93 -18.62 4.91
CA ILE A 58 6.52 -19.79 4.12
C ILE A 58 7.19 -21.10 4.64
N PRO A 59 8.52 -21.15 4.90
CA PRO A 59 9.16 -22.39 5.33
C PRO A 59 8.71 -22.87 6.71
N LEU A 60 8.26 -21.96 7.57
CA LEU A 60 7.74 -22.30 8.90
C LEU A 60 6.36 -22.98 8.84
N ASP A 61 5.64 -22.77 7.74
CA ASP A 61 4.27 -23.25 7.52
C ASP A 61 4.21 -24.58 6.73
N TRP A 62 5.36 -25.11 6.31
CA TRP A 62 5.46 -26.13 5.24
C TRP A 62 5.13 -27.57 5.67
N ASP A 63 4.89 -27.82 6.96
CA ASP A 63 4.69 -29.18 7.48
C ASP A 63 3.23 -29.67 7.43
N LYS A 64 2.29 -28.89 6.89
CA LYS A 64 0.85 -29.23 6.88
C LYS A 64 0.30 -29.44 5.46
N PRO A 65 -0.31 -30.61 5.15
CA PRO A 65 -0.78 -30.93 3.80
C PRO A 65 -1.97 -30.07 3.32
N TRP A 66 -2.68 -29.38 4.21
CA TRP A 66 -3.74 -28.43 3.83
C TRP A 66 -3.21 -27.00 3.54
N GLN A 67 -1.90 -26.78 3.68
CA GLN A 67 -1.27 -25.47 3.73
C GLN A 67 -0.27 -25.26 2.57
N GLU A 68 -0.55 -25.85 1.41
CA GLU A 68 0.29 -25.76 0.20
C GLU A 68 0.32 -24.35 -0.44
N TRP A 69 -0.44 -23.40 0.09
CA TRP A 69 -0.61 -22.07 -0.49
C TRP A 69 0.07 -21.01 0.39
N PRO A 70 0.63 -19.93 -0.18
CA PRO A 70 1.34 -18.89 0.57
C PRO A 70 0.38 -17.96 1.32
N ILE A 71 -0.30 -18.47 2.35
CA ILE A 71 -1.26 -17.74 3.19
C ILE A 71 -0.54 -16.60 3.91
N THR A 72 0.68 -16.85 4.39
CA THR A 72 1.55 -15.85 5.02
C THR A 72 1.83 -14.65 4.11
N CYS A 73 2.06 -14.86 2.82
CA CYS A 73 2.21 -13.78 1.83
C CYS A 73 0.92 -12.99 1.63
N ALA A 74 -0.23 -13.65 1.58
CA ALA A 74 -1.52 -12.99 1.43
C ALA A 74 -1.84 -12.10 2.65
N LEU A 75 -1.60 -12.63 3.85
CA LEU A 75 -1.74 -11.89 5.11
C LEU A 75 -0.75 -10.72 5.17
N GLY A 76 0.51 -10.95 4.78
CA GLY A 76 1.53 -9.91 4.71
C GLY A 76 1.14 -8.78 3.75
N GLY A 77 0.59 -9.10 2.58
CA GLY A 77 0.10 -8.12 1.62
C GLY A 77 -1.08 -7.30 2.15
N LEU A 78 -2.08 -7.95 2.76
CA LEU A 78 -3.22 -7.27 3.39
C LEU A 78 -2.77 -6.37 4.54
N PHE A 79 -1.88 -6.86 5.41
CA PHE A 79 -1.33 -6.09 6.51
C PHE A 79 -0.54 -4.87 6.01
N GLY A 80 0.31 -5.07 5.00
CA GLY A 80 1.07 -4.00 4.35
C GLY A 80 0.18 -2.92 3.73
N PHE A 81 -0.91 -3.33 3.08
CA PHE A 81 -1.91 -2.41 2.53
C PHE A 81 -2.61 -1.59 3.62
N THR A 82 -3.12 -2.24 4.67
CA THR A 82 -3.82 -1.57 5.77
C THR A 82 -2.89 -0.64 6.54
N PHE A 83 -1.68 -1.10 6.86
CA PHE A 83 -0.67 -0.30 7.56
C PHE A 83 -0.30 0.95 6.76
N SER A 84 -0.14 0.83 5.43
CA SER A 84 0.18 1.98 4.57
C SER A 84 -0.94 3.01 4.51
N ASN A 85 -2.20 2.55 4.49
CA ASN A 85 -3.35 3.45 4.55
C ASN A 85 -3.38 4.23 5.88
N ILE A 86 -3.18 3.55 7.00
CA ILE A 86 -3.13 4.18 8.33
C ILE A 86 -1.98 5.20 8.38
N MET A 87 -0.78 4.81 7.95
CA MET A 87 0.38 5.69 7.91
C MET A 87 0.13 6.92 7.02
N SER A 88 -0.51 6.72 5.87
CA SER A 88 -0.86 7.80 4.97
C SER A 88 -1.85 8.77 5.61
N MET A 89 -2.86 8.27 6.33
CA MET A 89 -3.80 9.10 7.09
C MET A 89 -3.09 9.90 8.19
N CYS A 90 -2.23 9.26 8.97
CA CYS A 90 -1.44 9.95 10.00
C CYS A 90 -0.59 11.08 9.41
N VAL A 91 0.04 10.85 8.26
CA VAL A 91 0.85 11.88 7.57
C VAL A 91 -0.02 13.05 7.10
N VAL A 92 -1.18 12.79 6.51
CA VAL A 92 -2.10 13.84 6.05
C VAL A 92 -2.60 14.67 7.23
N LEU A 93 -3.02 14.03 8.32
CA LEU A 93 -3.48 14.72 9.54
C LEU A 93 -2.37 15.57 10.15
N HIS A 94 -1.13 15.05 10.20
CA HIS A 94 0.01 15.80 10.70
C HIS A 94 0.32 17.03 9.83
N GLN A 95 0.21 16.90 8.50
CA GLN A 95 0.38 18.01 7.57
C GLN A 95 -0.72 19.08 7.73
N GLN A 96 -1.97 18.67 7.93
CA GLN A 96 -3.08 19.59 8.19
C GLN A 96 -2.84 20.39 9.48
N SER A 97 -2.49 19.72 10.58
CA SER A 97 -2.19 20.38 11.85
C SER A 97 -1.06 21.42 11.71
N LYS A 98 -0.02 21.12 10.93
CA LYS A 98 1.09 22.04 10.66
C LYS A 98 0.65 23.26 9.85
N ARG A 99 -0.22 23.06 8.84
CA ARG A 99 -0.78 24.15 8.01
C ARG A 99 -1.63 25.12 8.84
N GLU A 100 -2.48 24.60 9.73
CA GLU A 100 -3.31 25.45 10.62
C GLU A 100 -2.48 26.30 11.58
N LYS A 101 -1.39 25.73 12.12
CA LYS A 101 -0.46 26.49 12.98
C LYS A 101 0.28 27.57 12.20
N HIS A 102 0.62 27.34 10.93
CA HIS A 102 1.29 28.32 10.11
C HIS A 102 0.36 29.46 9.68
N GLY A 103 -0.89 29.15 9.29
CA GLY A 103 -1.89 30.16 8.96
C GLY A 103 -2.21 31.11 10.12
N ARG A 104 -2.28 30.57 11.35
CA ARG A 104 -2.47 31.38 12.57
C ARG A 104 -1.30 32.31 12.93
N LYS A 105 -0.09 32.07 12.43
CA LYS A 105 1.08 32.93 12.68
C LYS A 105 1.18 34.12 11.71
N MET A 106 0.42 34.10 10.62
CA MET A 106 0.41 35.14 9.60
C MET A 106 -0.75 36.14 9.75
N LEU A 107 -1.66 35.89 10.69
CA LEU A 107 -2.72 36.80 11.14
C LEU A 107 -2.27 37.49 12.42
#